data_AF-B0BJ06-F1
#
_entry.id   AF-B0BJ06-F1
#
_cell.length_a   1.000
_cell.length_b   1.000
_cell.length_c   1.000
_cell.angle_alpha   90.00
_cell.angle_beta   90.00
_cell.angle_gamma   90.00
#
_symmetry.space_group_name_H-M   'P 1'
#
loop_
_entity.id
_entity.type
_entity.pdbx_description
1 polymer ?
#
loop_
_entity_poly.entity_id
_entity_poly.type
_entity_poly.pdbx_seq_one_letter_code
_entity_poly.pdbx_strand_id
1 'polypeptide(L)'
;MSPEILVGVVVAALVGIALVGKLVPKRMPPQKSFKCGRCGVAALHNNRTAEAWRNGKTKFFCQACHAKWLQSRPPAERERYSADSKGSGSGCFGIVALFALLPVGTWLAWAYV
;
A
#
# COMPACT_ATOMS: atom_id res chain seq x y z
N MET A 1 -29.60 -21.47 5.22
CA MET A 1 -28.72 -20.37 5.69
C MET A 1 -29.33 -19.09 5.20
N SER A 2 -29.82 -18.25 6.10
CA SER A 2 -30.45 -17.01 5.70
C SER A 2 -29.39 -16.06 5.12
N PRO A 3 -29.74 -15.25 4.10
CA PRO A 3 -28.79 -14.42 3.39
C PRO A 3 -28.05 -13.43 4.32
N GLU A 4 -28.64 -13.05 5.45
CA GLU A 4 -27.99 -12.15 6.42
C GLU A 4 -26.76 -12.79 7.07
N ILE A 5 -26.82 -14.09 7.36
CA ILE A 5 -25.71 -14.84 7.96
C ILE A 5 -24.55 -14.94 6.95
N LEU A 6 -24.86 -15.19 5.67
CA LEU A 6 -23.86 -15.23 4.61
C LEU A 6 -23.13 -13.89 4.46
N VAL A 7 -23.87 -12.78 4.44
CA VAL A 7 -23.28 -11.44 4.35
C VAL A 7 -22.41 -11.12 5.57
N GLY A 8 -22.90 -11.41 6.78
CA GLY A 8 -22.15 -11.19 8.01
C GLY A 8 -20.81 -11.96 8.04
N VAL A 9 -20.82 -13.22 7.63
CA VAL A 9 -19.60 -14.06 7.55
C VAL A 9 -18.62 -13.51 6.52
N VAL A 10 -19.08 -13.10 5.34
CA VAL A 10 -18.20 -12.54 4.29
C VAL A 10 -17.55 -11.24 4.76
N VAL A 11 -18.31 -10.33 5.37
CA VAL A 11 -17.77 -9.06 5.89
C VAL A 11 -16.74 -9.31 6.99
N ALA A 12 -17.05 -10.19 7.95
CA ALA A 12 -16.12 -10.54 9.03
C ALA A 12 -14.82 -11.15 8.48
N ALA A 13 -14.91 -12.03 7.48
CA ALA A 13 -13.76 -12.63 6.83
C ALA A 13 -12.89 -11.58 6.11
N LEU A 14 -13.49 -10.65 5.36
CA LEU A 14 -12.75 -9.59 4.66
C LEU A 14 -12.04 -8.66 5.65
N VAL A 15 -12.70 -8.28 6.75
CA VAL A 15 -12.10 -7.44 7.80
C VAL A 15 -10.95 -8.19 8.49
N GLY A 16 -11.15 -9.47 8.81
CA GLY A 16 -10.11 -10.33 9.39
C GLY A 16 -8.88 -10.43 8.48
N ILE A 17 -9.06 -10.71 7.19
CA ILE A 17 -7.97 -10.79 6.20
C ILE A 17 -7.24 -9.45 6.08
N ALA A 18 -7.96 -8.33 6.05
CA ALA A 18 -7.35 -7.00 5.94
C ALA A 18 -6.52 -6.63 7.19
N LEU A 19 -7.01 -6.97 8.38
CA LEU A 19 -6.29 -6.75 9.64
C LEU A 19 -5.03 -7.62 9.70
N VAL A 20 -5.14 -8.91 9.39
CA VAL A 20 -3.99 -9.82 9.33
C VAL A 20 -2.98 -9.33 8.30
N GLY A 21 -3.42 -8.94 7.10
CA GLY A 21 -2.55 -8.39 6.05
C GLY A 21 -1.79 -7.13 6.47
N LYS A 22 -2.35 -6.30 7.35
CA LYS A 22 -1.65 -5.14 7.93
C LYS A 22 -0.61 -5.50 8.98
N LEU A 23 -0.80 -6.60 9.70
CA LEU A 23 0.12 -7.08 10.74
C LEU A 23 1.29 -7.88 10.16
N VAL A 24 1.16 -8.41 8.94
CA VAL A 24 2.24 -9.14 8.28
C VAL A 24 3.41 -8.19 7.97
N PRO A 25 4.63 -8.48 8.47
CA PRO A 25 5.79 -7.65 8.20
C PRO A 25 6.09 -7.63 6.69
N LYS A 26 6.42 -6.44 6.19
CA LYS A 26 6.74 -6.23 4.78
C LYS A 26 7.96 -7.07 4.39
N ARG A 27 7.88 -7.79 3.27
CA ARG A 27 9.01 -8.56 2.72
C ARG A 27 10.22 -7.64 2.51
N MET A 28 11.37 -8.06 3.00
CA MET A 28 12.65 -7.38 2.78
C MET A 28 13.47 -8.13 1.72
N PRO A 29 14.34 -7.42 0.98
CA PRO A 29 15.24 -8.05 0.03
C PRO A 29 16.15 -9.08 0.73
N PRO A 30 16.49 -10.20 0.06
CA PRO A 30 17.28 -11.28 0.65
C PRO A 30 18.73 -10.85 0.98
N GLN A 31 19.24 -9.84 0.27
CA GLN A 31 20.56 -9.27 0.47
C GLN A 31 20.42 -7.86 1.05
N LYS A 32 21.30 -7.49 2.00
CA LYS A 32 21.31 -6.13 2.58
C LYS A 32 21.93 -5.09 1.65
N SER A 33 22.77 -5.52 0.71
CA SER A 33 23.46 -4.66 -0.25
C SER A 33 23.14 -5.03 -1.69
N PHE A 34 23.14 -4.05 -2.57
CA PHE A 34 22.99 -4.21 -4.01
C PHE A 34 24.11 -3.50 -4.76
N LYS A 35 24.37 -3.94 -5.99
CA LYS A 35 25.30 -3.27 -6.91
C LYS A 35 24.54 -2.18 -7.69
N CYS A 36 25.04 -0.94 -7.65
CA CYS A 36 24.43 0.13 -8.42
C CYS A 36 24.53 -0.12 -9.93
N GLY A 37 23.41 -0.08 -10.64
CA GLY A 37 23.38 -0.28 -12.10
C GLY A 37 24.02 0.83 -12.94
N ARG A 38 24.46 1.94 -12.33
CA ARG A 38 25.12 3.06 -13.03
C ARG A 38 26.62 3.16 -12.72
N CYS A 39 27.00 3.19 -11.45
CA CYS A 39 28.40 3.34 -11.03
C CYS A 39 29.04 2.07 -10.49
N GLY A 40 28.30 0.96 -10.38
CA GLY A 40 28.83 -0.32 -9.91
C GLY A 40 29.15 -0.41 -8.42
N VAL A 41 29.01 0.66 -7.64
CA VAL A 41 29.27 0.66 -6.20
C VAL A 41 28.29 -0.26 -5.46
N ALA A 42 28.78 -0.97 -4.46
CA ALA A 42 27.93 -1.69 -3.51
C ALA A 42 27.29 -0.68 -2.54
N ALA A 43 25.96 -0.67 -2.48
CA ALA A 43 25.19 0.22 -1.61
C ALA A 43 24.18 -0.60 -0.80
N LEU A 44 23.86 -0.15 0.42
CA LEU A 44 22.85 -0.77 1.27
C LEU A 44 21.44 -0.48 0.74
N HIS A 45 20.55 -1.46 0.86
CA HIS A 45 19.14 -1.27 0.59
C HIS A 45 18.55 -0.24 1.56
N ASN A 46 18.05 0.86 1.02
CA ASN A 46 17.22 1.82 1.74
C ASN A 46 15.73 1.52 1.49
N ASN A 47 14.84 2.19 2.24
CA ASN A 47 13.38 1.99 2.13
C ASN A 47 12.89 2.09 0.66
N ARG A 48 13.39 3.06 -0.10
CA ARG A 48 13.09 3.21 -1.54
C ARG A 48 13.47 1.97 -2.36
N THR A 49 14.69 1.46 -2.20
CA THR A 49 15.12 0.27 -2.95
C THR A 49 14.45 -1.02 -2.47
N ALA A 50 14.08 -1.10 -1.18
CA ALA A 50 13.31 -2.22 -0.64
C ALA A 50 11.86 -2.21 -1.20
N GLU A 51 11.24 -1.04 -1.32
CA GLU A 51 9.94 -0.87 -1.99
C GLU A 51 10.04 -1.21 -3.48
N ALA A 52 11.07 -0.70 -4.18
CA ALA A 52 11.30 -1.06 -5.58
C ALA A 52 11.50 -2.58 -5.78
N TRP A 53 12.21 -3.24 -4.86
CA TRP A 53 12.37 -4.69 -4.87
C TRP A 53 11.05 -5.42 -4.64
N ARG A 54 10.23 -4.97 -3.68
CA ARG A 54 8.87 -5.49 -3.47
C ARG A 54 7.98 -5.35 -4.71
N ASN A 55 8.18 -4.30 -5.48
CA ASN A 55 7.50 -4.07 -6.77
C ASN A 55 8.15 -4.81 -7.96
N GLY A 56 9.03 -5.78 -7.71
CA GLY A 56 9.66 -6.62 -8.74
C GLY A 56 10.73 -5.92 -9.59
N LYS A 57 11.23 -4.74 -9.16
CA LYS A 57 12.32 -4.08 -9.88
C LYS A 57 13.65 -4.79 -9.61
N THR A 58 14.45 -4.95 -10.65
CA THR A 58 15.74 -5.66 -10.59
C THR A 58 16.95 -4.73 -10.73
N LYS A 59 16.77 -3.48 -11.19
CA LYS A 59 17.82 -2.48 -11.31
C LYS A 59 17.68 -1.41 -10.23
N PHE A 60 18.73 -1.26 -9.42
CA PHE A 60 18.79 -0.28 -8.35
C PHE A 60 19.94 0.71 -8.56
N PHE A 61 19.73 1.94 -8.09
CA PHE A 61 20.72 3.01 -8.16
C PHE A 61 21.09 3.48 -6.76
N CYS A 62 22.38 3.74 -6.51
CA CYS A 62 22.81 4.38 -5.26
C CYS A 62 22.21 5.79 -5.15
N GLN A 63 22.23 6.36 -3.95
CA GLN A 63 21.60 7.66 -3.68
C GLN A 63 22.14 8.78 -4.59
N ALA A 64 23.46 8.81 -4.82
CA ALA A 64 24.10 9.79 -5.70
C ALA A 64 23.65 9.65 -7.16
N CYS A 65 23.63 8.43 -7.70
CA CYS A 65 23.18 8.19 -9.07
C CYS A 65 21.69 8.44 -9.26
N HIS A 66 20.88 8.18 -8.23
CA HIS A 66 19.45 8.47 -8.23
C HIS A 66 19.17 9.98 -8.22
N ALA A 67 19.91 10.77 -7.43
CA ALA A 67 19.78 12.23 -7.42
C ALA A 67 20.10 12.83 -8.80
N LYS A 68 21.19 12.38 -9.44
CA LYS A 68 21.55 12.79 -10.81
C LYS A 68 20.47 12.41 -11.82
N TRP A 69 19.85 11.24 -11.67
CA TRP A 69 18.75 10.81 -12.53
C TRP A 69 17.50 11.69 -12.35
N LEU A 70 17.15 12.04 -11.12
CA LEU A 70 16.02 12.94 -10.84
C LEU A 70 16.22 14.33 -11.45
N GLN A 71 17.45 14.86 -11.42
CA GLN A 71 17.79 16.15 -12.03
C GLN A 71 17.71 16.11 -13.57
N SER A 72 17.93 14.95 -14.19
CA SER A 72 17.88 14.79 -15.64
C SER A 72 16.47 14.60 -16.21
N ARG A 73 15.42 14.53 -15.39
CA ARG A 73 14.03 14.36 -15.88
C ARG A 73 13.37 15.71 -16.16
N PRO A 74 12.61 15.84 -17.26
CA PRO A 74 11.85 17.06 -17.54
C PRO A 74 10.83 17.36 -16.42
N PRO A 75 10.60 18.64 -16.10
CA PRO A 75 9.82 19.06 -14.94
C PRO A 75 8.38 18.50 -14.92
N ALA A 76 7.76 18.29 -16.09
CA ALA A 76 6.41 17.74 -16.21
C ALA A 76 6.22 16.33 -15.63
N GLU A 77 7.29 15.53 -15.52
CA GLU A 77 7.21 14.16 -14.98
C GLU A 77 7.51 14.10 -13.46
N ARG A 78 8.11 15.16 -12.91
CA ARG A 78 8.45 15.29 -11.49
C ARG A 78 7.22 15.52 -10.61
N GLU A 79 6.20 16.19 -11.16
CA GLU A 79 4.94 16.44 -10.46
C GLU A 79 4.13 15.16 -10.27
N ARG A 80 4.10 14.25 -11.25
CA ARG A 80 3.40 12.96 -11.14
C ARG A 80 3.95 12.07 -10.02
N TYR A 81 5.28 12.03 -9.85
CA TYR A 81 5.92 11.27 -8.78
C TYR A 81 5.75 11.91 -7.38
N SER A 82 5.60 13.23 -7.34
CA SER A 82 5.38 13.98 -6.10
C SER A 82 3.91 13.98 -5.67
N ALA A 83 2.98 13.88 -6.63
CA ALA A 83 1.56 13.69 -6.38
C ALA A 83 1.25 12.30 -5.81
N ASP A 84 1.95 11.25 -6.28
CA ASP A 84 1.80 9.87 -5.78
C ASP A 84 2.22 9.72 -4.30
N SER A 85 3.12 10.59 -3.83
CA SER A 85 3.61 10.59 -2.45
C SER A 85 2.84 11.53 -1.51
N LYS A 86 1.87 12.29 -2.03
CA LYS A 86 1.19 13.35 -1.29
C LYS A 86 -0.29 13.46 -1.66
N GLY A 87 -1.09 12.46 -1.28
CA GLY A 87 -2.52 12.70 -1.16
C GLY A 87 -3.42 11.48 -1.30
N SER A 88 -4.21 11.29 -0.25
CA SER A 88 -5.51 10.64 -0.27
C SER A 88 -5.51 9.11 -0.28
N GLY A 89 -5.48 8.55 0.92
CA GLY A 89 -6.18 7.31 1.23
C GLY A 89 -7.70 7.44 1.04
N SER A 90 -8.15 7.83 -0.15
CA SER A 90 -9.52 7.67 -0.63
C SER A 90 -9.70 6.22 -1.11
N GLY A 91 -9.35 5.27 -0.25
CA GLY A 91 -9.82 3.91 -0.41
C GLY A 91 -11.30 3.88 -0.07
N CYS A 92 -12.04 3.00 -0.74
CA CYS A 92 -13.43 2.62 -0.51
C CYS A 92 -13.83 2.32 0.96
N PHE A 93 -12.95 2.50 1.94
CA PHE A 93 -13.21 2.39 3.36
C PHE A 93 -14.38 3.27 3.83
N GLY A 94 -14.55 4.47 3.26
CA GLY A 94 -15.71 5.32 3.52
C GLY A 94 -17.02 4.68 3.03
N ILE A 95 -17.03 4.10 1.83
CA ILE A 95 -18.19 3.39 1.27
C ILE A 95 -18.49 2.12 2.08
N VAL A 96 -17.46 1.34 2.43
CA VAL A 96 -17.61 0.14 3.25
C VAL A 96 -18.17 0.47 4.64
N ALA A 97 -17.69 1.54 5.29
CA ALA A 97 -18.23 1.98 6.57
C ALA A 97 -19.70 2.40 6.47
N LEU A 98 -20.09 3.09 5.39
CA LEU A 98 -21.47 3.51 5.15
C LEU A 98 -22.41 2.30 4.98
N PHE A 99 -22.02 1.33 4.15
CA PHE A 99 -22.78 0.09 3.95
C PHE A 99 -22.79 -0.82 5.18
N ALA A 100 -21.81 -0.74 6.08
CA ALA A 100 -21.80 -1.48 7.33
C ALA A 100 -22.69 -0.83 8.41
N LEU A 101 -22.71 0.51 8.48
CA LEU A 101 -23.47 1.24 9.50
C LEU A 101 -24.97 1.32 9.21
N LEU A 102 -25.37 1.33 7.94
CA LEU A 102 -26.78 1.33 7.54
C LEU A 102 -27.58 0.12 8.07
N PRO A 103 -27.16 -1.15 7.88
CA PRO A 103 -27.90 -2.30 8.38
C PRO A 103 -27.81 -2.45 9.92
N VAL A 104 -26.71 -2.03 10.53
CA VAL A 104 -26.55 -2.08 12.00
C VAL A 104 -27.42 -1.03 12.68
N GLY A 105 -27.47 0.19 12.13
CA GLY A 105 -28.30 1.27 12.64
C GLY A 105 -29.80 0.98 12.52
N THR A 106 -30.23 0.39 11.40
CA THR A 106 -31.64 -0.01 11.22
C THR A 106 -32.03 -1.17 12.11
N TRP A 107 -31.14 -2.16 12.33
CA TRP A 107 -31.40 -3.28 13.23
C TRP A 107 -31.50 -2.84 14.70
N LEU A 108 -30.61 -1.95 15.16
CA LEU A 108 -30.70 -1.36 16.50
C LEU A 108 -31.97 -0.53 16.66
N ALA A 109 -32.35 0.28 15.68
CA ALA A 109 -33.59 1.05 15.73
C ALA A 109 -34.83 0.15 15.82
N TRP A 110 -34.82 -1.02 15.18
CA TRP A 110 -35.91 -2.01 15.27
C TRP A 110 -35.90 -2.81 16.58
N ALA A 111 -34.76 -2.94 17.24
CA ALA A 111 -34.65 -3.63 18.54
C ALA A 111 -35.07 -2.75 19.73
N TYR A 112 -35.18 -1.44 19.54
CA TYR A 112 -35.60 -0.46 20.55
C TYR A 112 -37.04 0.08 20.33
N VAL A 113 -37.76 -0.44 19.34
CA VAL A 113 -39.20 -0.21 19.07
C VAL A 113 -39.96 -1.48 19.41
#